data_AF-A0A8X6YFV3-F1
#
_entry.id   AF-A0A8X6YFV3-F1
#
_cell.length_a   1.000
_cell.length_b   1.000
_cell.length_c   1.000
_cell.angle_alpha   90.00
_cell.angle_beta   90.00
_cell.angle_gamma   90.00
#
_symmetry.space_group_name_H-M   'P 1'
#
loop_
_entity.id
_entity.type
_entity.pdbx_description
1 polymer ?
#
loop_
_entity_poly.entity_id
_entity_poly.type
_entity_poly.pdbx_seq_one_letter_code
_entity_poly.pdbx_strand_id
1 'polypeptide(L)'
;MSFISTFHSYPLKRIYPYIFITIADTIIWRLILYHRKKINKLLIFLHNHANPPIKASLSRFHILVVNLIFQAICLAPIFAAGVFASRALKVQSHLDFWTFSYGIPYDIFALPVSFNGGYTYYRICIETPLLIAFSVYLLLHHYGLLLLQFNNALKSVDLITVPSRCLEISNTYNRIEEKLRVLIKILSVPLFIIMLISFFNLYTALVFYLQVQDVPSFVLPEIYISASAGAAIICSLTLCCSKIPKYILEIKTTAGVLINKSVTKALKNEKDIHLLRGIEKSDILYFSACGMVQFQKSLLLSSFGTFFTYALLIENN
;
A
#
# COMPACT_ATOMS: atom_id res chain seq x y z
N MET A 1 37.18 28.78 6.09
CA MET A 1 37.53 27.34 6.21
C MET A 1 36.55 26.52 7.08
N SER A 2 35.46 27.09 7.60
CA SER A 2 34.41 26.37 8.34
C SER A 2 33.19 25.97 7.50
N PHE A 3 33.14 26.31 6.21
CA PHE A 3 32.00 26.05 5.32
C PHE A 3 32.05 24.66 4.64
N ILE A 4 33.22 24.01 4.63
CA ILE A 4 33.43 22.73 3.93
C ILE A 4 33.08 21.54 4.84
N SER A 5 33.14 21.68 6.16
CA SER A 5 32.85 20.58 7.09
C SER A 5 31.36 20.30 7.27
N THR A 6 30.48 21.31 7.16
CA THR A 6 29.01 21.14 7.18
C THR A 6 28.45 20.68 5.83
N PHE A 7 29.14 21.00 4.72
CA PHE A 7 28.74 20.58 3.38
C PHE A 7 29.04 19.11 3.07
N HIS A 8 29.98 18.48 3.76
CA HIS A 8 30.38 17.10 3.43
C HIS A 8 29.51 16.01 4.07
N SER A 9 28.78 16.29 5.15
CA SER A 9 28.02 15.27 5.89
C SER A 9 26.51 15.27 5.61
N TYR A 10 25.92 16.43 5.28
CA TYR A 10 24.46 16.59 5.11
C TYR A 10 23.89 16.12 3.74
N PRO A 11 24.52 16.41 2.58
CA PRO A 11 23.94 16.03 1.29
C PRO A 11 24.13 14.54 0.97
N LEU A 12 25.25 13.93 1.36
CA LEU A 12 25.53 12.52 1.08
C LEU A 12 24.52 11.56 1.73
N LYS A 13 24.14 11.82 2.99
CA LYS A 13 23.11 11.03 3.70
C LYS A 13 21.72 11.16 3.06
N ARG A 14 21.46 12.22 2.30
CA ARG A 14 20.19 12.49 1.61
C ARG A 14 20.14 11.93 0.18
N ILE A 15 21.29 11.89 -0.50
CA ILE A 15 21.42 11.45 -1.90
C ILE A 15 21.13 9.95 -2.04
N TYR A 16 21.62 9.09 -1.12
CA TYR A 16 21.41 7.64 -1.24
C TYR A 16 19.94 7.22 -1.11
N PRO A 17 19.18 7.67 -0.09
CA PRO A 17 17.75 7.39 -0.02
C PRO A 17 17.00 7.90 -1.25
N TYR A 18 17.35 9.09 -1.74
CA TYR A 18 16.73 9.69 -2.91
C TYR A 18 16.94 8.82 -4.17
N ILE A 19 18.19 8.48 -4.49
CA ILE A 19 18.53 7.63 -5.63
C ILE A 19 17.82 6.28 -5.52
N PHE A 20 17.83 5.67 -4.34
CA PHE A 20 17.16 4.40 -4.11
C PHE A 20 15.65 4.50 -4.38
N ILE A 21 14.98 5.51 -3.84
CA ILE A 21 13.54 5.70 -4.02
C ILE A 21 13.20 5.96 -5.49
N THR A 22 13.96 6.79 -6.19
CA THR A 22 13.72 7.06 -7.62
C THR A 22 13.90 5.81 -8.49
N ILE A 23 14.94 5.01 -8.23
CA ILE A 23 15.16 3.74 -8.94
C ILE A 23 14.01 2.77 -8.62
N ALA A 24 13.67 2.62 -7.35
CA ALA A 24 12.60 1.74 -6.88
C ALA A 24 11.24 2.11 -7.48
N ASP A 25 10.90 3.40 -7.50
CA ASP A 25 9.67 3.92 -8.11
C ASP A 25 9.62 3.66 -9.63
N THR A 26 10.73 3.89 -10.33
CA THR A 26 10.85 3.58 -11.77
C THR A 26 10.66 2.10 -12.05
N ILE A 27 11.21 1.22 -11.20
CA ILE A 27 11.03 -0.23 -11.30
C ILE A 27 9.57 -0.60 -11.08
N ILE A 28 8.92 -0.05 -10.03
CA ILE A 28 7.50 -0.30 -9.76
C ILE A 28 6.65 0.12 -10.96
N TRP A 29 6.87 1.32 -11.49
CA TRP A 29 6.15 1.83 -12.66
C TRP A 29 6.27 0.88 -13.85
N ARG A 30 7.49 0.41 -14.16
CA ARG A 30 7.72 -0.56 -15.24
C ARG A 30 7.04 -1.90 -14.98
N LEU A 31 7.05 -2.41 -13.75
CA LEU A 31 6.37 -3.65 -13.38
C LEU A 31 4.85 -3.54 -13.54
N ILE A 32 4.26 -2.41 -13.13
CA ILE A 32 2.82 -2.16 -13.30
C ILE A 32 2.46 -2.08 -14.78
N LEU A 33 3.26 -1.36 -15.58
CA LEU A 33 3.08 -1.29 -17.03
C LEU A 33 3.18 -2.67 -17.68
N TYR A 34 4.15 -3.48 -17.29
CA TYR A 34 4.32 -4.85 -17.78
C TYR A 34 3.08 -5.71 -17.48
N HIS A 35 2.46 -5.55 -16.31
CA HIS A 35 1.26 -6.28 -15.91
C HIS A 35 -0.06 -5.62 -16.30
N ARG A 36 -0.05 -4.47 -16.97
CA ARG A 36 -1.25 -3.67 -17.32
C ARG A 36 -2.38 -4.49 -17.94
N LYS A 37 -2.07 -5.35 -18.92
CA LYS A 37 -3.10 -6.20 -19.57
C LYS A 37 -3.78 -7.15 -18.58
N LYS A 38 -3.02 -7.73 -17.63
CA LYS A 38 -3.55 -8.66 -16.62
C LYS A 38 -4.36 -7.90 -15.56
N ILE A 39 -3.87 -6.74 -15.12
CA ILE A 39 -4.56 -5.86 -14.18
C ILE A 39 -5.89 -5.39 -14.78
N ASN A 40 -5.92 -4.97 -16.04
CA ASN A 40 -7.16 -4.58 -16.72
C ASN A 40 -8.18 -5.72 -16.78
N LYS A 41 -7.72 -6.95 -17.08
CA LYS A 41 -8.60 -8.13 -17.04
C LYS A 41 -9.18 -8.39 -15.64
N LEU A 42 -8.38 -8.18 -14.59
CA LEU A 42 -8.82 -8.29 -13.19
C LEU A 42 -9.83 -7.19 -12.82
N LEU A 43 -9.58 -5.95 -13.25
CA LEU A 43 -10.50 -4.83 -13.01
C LEU A 43 -11.85 -5.04 -13.71
N ILE A 44 -11.85 -5.51 -14.97
CA ILE A 44 -13.07 -5.86 -15.69
C ILE A 44 -13.81 -7.00 -14.98
N PHE A 45 -13.08 -8.03 -14.52
CA PHE A 45 -13.66 -9.12 -13.74
C PHE A 45 -14.34 -8.62 -12.46
N LEU A 46 -13.64 -7.78 -11.69
CA LEU A 46 -14.17 -7.16 -10.48
C LEU A 46 -15.40 -6.30 -10.78
N HIS A 47 -15.37 -5.51 -11.84
CA HIS A 47 -16.49 -4.68 -12.24
C HIS A 47 -17.73 -5.52 -12.61
N ASN A 48 -17.53 -6.61 -13.34
CA ASN A 48 -18.62 -7.45 -13.82
C ASN A 48 -19.22 -8.38 -12.74
N HIS A 49 -18.43 -8.77 -11.74
CA HIS A 49 -18.88 -9.63 -10.63
C HIS A 49 -19.20 -8.85 -9.36
N ALA A 50 -18.98 -7.53 -9.37
CA ALA A 50 -19.52 -6.63 -8.38
C ALA A 50 -21.04 -6.52 -8.58
N ASN A 51 -21.80 -7.29 -7.81
CA ASN A 51 -23.26 -7.17 -7.77
C ASN A 51 -23.69 -5.72 -7.48
N PRO A 52 -24.89 -5.28 -7.92
CA PRO A 52 -25.42 -3.94 -7.60
C PRO A 52 -25.35 -3.53 -6.11
N PRO A 53 -25.45 -4.44 -5.10
CA PRO A 53 -25.16 -4.09 -3.71
C PRO A 53 -23.71 -3.64 -3.41
N ILE A 54 -22.68 -3.92 -4.22
CA ILE A 54 -21.34 -3.26 -4.05
C ILE A 54 -21.43 -1.79 -4.42
N LYS A 55 -22.15 -1.46 -5.51
CA LYS A 55 -22.43 -0.07 -5.89
C LYS A 55 -23.26 0.67 -4.84
N ALA A 56 -24.11 -0.05 -4.10
CA ALA A 56 -24.89 0.51 -2.99
C ALA A 56 -24.14 0.52 -1.64
N SER A 57 -23.23 -0.43 -1.39
CA SER A 57 -22.47 -0.54 -0.13
C SER A 57 -21.19 0.29 -0.09
N LEU A 58 -20.66 0.73 -1.25
CA LEU A 58 -19.85 1.94 -1.27
C LEU A 58 -20.80 3.10 -0.98
N SER A 59 -21.05 3.33 0.31
CA SER A 59 -21.77 4.50 0.76
C SER A 59 -21.14 5.74 0.09
N ARG A 60 -21.95 6.75 -0.24
CA ARG A 60 -21.43 8.04 -0.75
C ARG A 60 -20.28 8.56 0.12
N PHE A 61 -20.32 8.25 1.41
CA PHE A 61 -19.25 8.50 2.37
C PHE A 61 -17.92 7.82 2.03
N HIS A 62 -17.90 6.53 1.64
CA HIS A 62 -16.64 5.86 1.26
C HIS A 62 -16.01 6.48 0.00
N ILE A 63 -16.82 6.77 -1.02
CA ILE A 63 -16.34 7.45 -2.25
C ILE A 63 -15.78 8.83 -1.90
N LEU A 64 -16.47 9.56 -1.04
CA LEU A 64 -16.03 10.87 -0.57
C LEU A 64 -14.69 10.77 0.19
N VAL A 65 -14.55 9.80 1.10
CA VAL A 65 -13.30 9.57 1.83
C VAL A 65 -12.16 9.19 0.89
N VAL A 66 -12.39 8.29 -0.08
CA VAL A 66 -11.38 7.90 -1.08
C VAL A 66 -10.94 9.11 -1.90
N ASN A 67 -11.88 9.94 -2.35
CA ASN A 67 -11.57 11.15 -3.12
C ASN A 67 -10.83 12.19 -2.28
N LEU A 68 -11.20 12.37 -1.00
CA LEU A 68 -10.49 13.27 -0.10
C LEU A 68 -9.05 12.80 0.16
N ILE A 69 -8.83 11.50 0.35
CA ILE A 69 -7.48 10.95 0.52
C ILE A 69 -6.66 11.17 -0.76
N PHE A 70 -7.24 10.88 -1.93
CA PHE A 70 -6.57 11.10 -3.20
C PHE A 70 -6.17 12.58 -3.39
N GLN A 71 -7.09 13.51 -3.13
CA GLN A 71 -6.81 14.94 -3.16
C GLN A 71 -5.72 15.34 -2.15
N ALA A 72 -5.76 14.81 -0.94
CA ALA A 72 -4.73 15.06 0.08
C ALA A 72 -3.35 14.58 -0.39
N ILE A 73 -3.26 13.41 -1.02
CA ILE A 73 -2.00 12.89 -1.59
C ILE A 73 -1.48 13.82 -2.69
N CYS A 74 -2.32 14.30 -3.59
CA CYS A 74 -1.91 15.20 -4.68
C CYS A 74 -1.56 16.61 -4.20
N LEU A 75 -2.20 17.11 -3.13
CA LEU A 75 -1.95 18.44 -2.58
C LEU A 75 -0.74 18.46 -1.63
N ALA A 76 -0.43 17.36 -0.95
CA ALA A 76 0.66 17.29 0.02
C ALA A 76 2.03 17.76 -0.54
N PRO A 77 2.48 17.36 -1.74
CA PRO A 77 3.73 17.85 -2.34
C PRO A 77 3.75 19.35 -2.57
N ILE A 78 2.61 19.95 -2.93
CA ILE A 78 2.49 21.39 -3.19
C ILE A 78 2.64 22.16 -1.88
N PHE A 79 1.93 21.73 -0.84
CA PHE A 79 2.05 22.33 0.50
C PHE A 79 3.46 22.14 1.06
N ALA A 80 4.04 20.95 0.93
CA ALA A 80 5.40 20.64 1.37
C ALA A 80 6.44 21.51 0.66
N ALA A 81 6.33 21.66 -0.66
CA ALA A 81 7.19 22.52 -1.46
C ALA A 81 7.06 23.99 -1.08
N GLY A 82 5.84 24.48 -0.80
CA GLY A 82 5.60 25.85 -0.36
C GLY A 82 6.20 26.14 1.03
N VAL A 83 6.00 25.24 2.00
CA VAL A 83 6.61 25.35 3.33
C VAL A 83 8.13 25.25 3.23
N PHE A 84 8.64 24.35 2.40
CA PHE A 84 10.06 24.20 2.16
C PHE A 84 10.66 25.48 1.55
N ALA A 85 10.10 26.00 0.44
CA ALA A 85 10.61 27.18 -0.24
C ALA A 85 10.56 28.44 0.63
N SER A 86 9.48 28.65 1.39
CA SER A 86 9.33 29.79 2.30
C SER A 86 10.32 29.78 3.47
N ARG A 87 10.71 28.60 3.94
CA ARG A 87 11.72 28.46 5.02
C ARG A 87 13.15 28.42 4.48
N ALA A 88 13.36 27.86 3.29
CA ALA A 88 14.67 27.76 2.64
C ALA A 88 15.21 29.12 2.16
N LEU A 89 14.34 30.09 1.84
CA LEU A 89 14.72 31.47 1.53
C LEU A 89 15.60 32.14 2.60
N LYS A 90 15.56 31.66 3.85
CA LYS A 90 16.33 32.20 4.97
C LYS A 90 17.74 31.61 5.07
N VAL A 91 18.11 30.65 4.22
CA VAL A 91 19.37 29.88 4.34
C VAL A 91 20.08 29.78 2.98
N GLN A 92 21.15 30.55 2.83
CA GLN A 92 21.89 30.78 1.57
C GLN A 92 22.42 29.48 0.90
N SER A 93 22.75 28.44 1.66
CA SER A 93 23.43 27.22 1.20
C SER A 93 22.55 26.22 0.43
N HIS A 94 21.23 26.42 0.36
CA HIS A 94 20.30 25.44 -0.23
C HIS A 94 19.98 25.65 -1.71
N LEU A 95 20.18 26.87 -2.22
CA LEU A 95 20.04 27.15 -3.64
C LEU A 95 21.06 26.34 -4.44
N ASP A 96 22.28 26.23 -3.93
CA ASP A 96 23.37 25.48 -4.56
C ASP A 96 23.04 23.98 -4.76
N PHE A 97 22.17 23.40 -3.91
CA PHE A 97 21.72 22.01 -4.05
C PHE A 97 20.84 21.82 -5.29
N TRP A 98 19.92 22.76 -5.55
CA TRP A 98 19.01 22.68 -6.70
C TRP A 98 19.65 23.17 -7.99
N THR A 99 20.58 24.11 -7.89
CA THR A 99 21.27 24.70 -9.04
C THR A 99 22.55 23.98 -9.42
N PHE A 100 22.91 22.89 -8.72
CA PHE A 100 24.21 22.20 -8.91
C PHE A 100 25.39 23.18 -8.83
N SER A 101 25.33 24.10 -7.86
CA SER A 101 26.30 25.19 -7.67
C SER A 101 26.39 26.19 -8.83
N TYR A 102 25.41 26.22 -9.74
CA TYR A 102 25.31 27.27 -10.75
C TYR A 102 24.85 28.57 -10.10
N GLY A 103 25.64 29.64 -10.26
CA GLY A 103 25.39 30.95 -9.67
C GLY A 103 24.21 31.65 -10.34
N ILE A 104 23.01 31.44 -9.83
CA ILE A 104 21.81 32.17 -10.26
C ILE A 104 21.77 33.52 -9.51
N PRO A 105 21.50 34.66 -10.19
CA PRO A 105 21.35 35.95 -9.51
C PRO A 105 20.25 35.88 -8.44
N TYR A 106 20.65 36.18 -7.20
CA TYR A 106 20.13 35.57 -5.97
C TYR A 106 18.72 36.00 -5.55
N ASP A 107 18.17 37.11 -6.06
CA ASP A 107 16.99 37.71 -5.41
C ASP A 107 15.64 37.37 -6.07
N ILE A 108 15.59 37.20 -7.39
CA ILE A 108 14.30 37.02 -8.12
C ILE A 108 13.98 35.54 -8.36
N PHE A 109 14.99 34.70 -8.57
CA PHE A 109 14.79 33.30 -8.96
C PHE A 109 14.89 32.31 -7.80
N ALA A 110 15.29 32.75 -6.60
CA ALA A 110 15.52 31.87 -5.47
C ALA A 110 14.26 31.09 -5.02
N LEU A 111 13.12 31.79 -4.90
CA LEU A 111 11.86 31.19 -4.49
C LEU A 111 11.30 30.23 -5.57
N PRO A 112 11.19 30.62 -6.86
CA PRO A 112 10.73 29.71 -7.90
C PRO A 112 11.59 28.45 -8.07
N VAL A 113 12.93 28.58 -8.00
CA VAL A 113 13.84 27.43 -8.12
C VAL A 113 13.68 26.47 -6.95
N SER A 114 13.66 27.00 -5.72
CA SER A 114 13.48 26.19 -4.51
C SER A 114 12.12 25.49 -4.46
N PHE A 115 11.06 26.18 -4.90
CA PHE A 115 9.73 25.59 -5.00
C PHE A 115 9.67 24.47 -6.02
N ASN A 116 10.18 24.68 -7.25
CA ASN A 116 10.16 23.65 -8.30
C ASN A 116 11.01 22.44 -7.94
N GLY A 117 12.20 22.66 -7.36
CA GLY A 117 13.06 21.60 -6.86
C GLY A 117 12.38 20.78 -5.77
N GLY A 118 11.88 21.45 -4.73
CA GLY A 118 11.13 20.81 -3.65
C GLY A 118 9.88 20.07 -4.15
N TYR A 119 9.10 20.67 -5.04
CA TYR A 119 7.92 20.05 -5.62
C TYR A 119 8.26 18.77 -6.39
N THR A 120 9.30 18.81 -7.24
CA THR A 120 9.76 17.63 -7.99
C THR A 120 10.21 16.52 -7.05
N TYR A 121 10.95 16.89 -6.00
CA TYR A 121 11.38 15.95 -4.96
C TYR A 121 10.21 15.29 -4.25
N TYR A 122 9.28 16.06 -3.69
CA TYR A 122 8.14 15.52 -2.95
C TYR A 122 7.20 14.71 -3.87
N ARG A 123 7.10 15.07 -5.14
CA ARG A 123 6.31 14.31 -6.12
C ARG A 123 6.90 12.93 -6.39
N ILE A 124 8.21 12.83 -6.60
CA ILE A 124 8.88 11.56 -6.87
C ILE A 124 8.95 10.70 -5.60
N CYS A 125 9.35 11.28 -4.48
CA CYS A 125 9.65 10.50 -3.27
C CYS A 125 8.43 10.19 -2.40
N ILE A 126 7.38 11.00 -2.47
CA ILE A 126 6.21 10.88 -1.58
C ILE A 126 4.94 10.60 -2.38
N GLU A 127 4.58 11.47 -3.33
CA GLU A 127 3.31 11.37 -4.07
C GLU A 127 3.21 10.05 -4.83
N THR A 128 4.23 9.71 -5.63
CA THR A 128 4.18 8.56 -6.53
C THR A 128 4.07 7.23 -5.77
N PRO A 129 4.92 6.95 -4.76
CA PRO A 129 4.78 5.74 -3.94
C PRO A 129 3.43 5.67 -3.19
N LEU A 130 2.92 6.80 -2.69
CA LEU A 130 1.62 6.85 -2.02
C LEU A 130 0.47 6.57 -2.98
N LEU A 131 0.47 7.14 -4.19
CA LEU A 131 -0.55 6.89 -5.20
C LEU A 131 -0.57 5.43 -5.63
N ILE A 132 0.61 4.82 -5.79
CA ILE A 132 0.71 3.39 -6.11
C ILE A 132 0.19 2.55 -4.96
N ALA A 133 0.65 2.80 -3.72
CA ALA A 133 0.19 2.08 -2.53
C ALA A 133 -1.33 2.21 -2.34
N PHE A 134 -1.88 3.41 -2.55
CA PHE A 134 -3.31 3.68 -2.49
C PHE A 134 -4.09 2.94 -3.58
N SER A 135 -3.57 2.89 -4.80
CA SER A 135 -4.18 2.14 -5.90
C SER A 135 -4.22 0.64 -5.62
N VAL A 136 -3.12 0.09 -5.09
CA VAL A 136 -3.05 -1.31 -4.66
C VAL A 136 -4.01 -1.57 -3.50
N TYR A 137 -4.07 -0.66 -2.53
CA TYR A 137 -5.02 -0.73 -1.42
C TYR A 137 -6.47 -0.80 -1.92
N LEU A 138 -6.87 0.07 -2.84
CA LEU A 138 -8.23 0.07 -3.40
C LEU A 138 -8.55 -1.24 -4.11
N LEU A 139 -7.60 -1.77 -4.89
CA LEU A 139 -7.75 -3.05 -5.59
C LEU A 139 -7.98 -4.20 -4.60
N LEU A 140 -7.15 -4.29 -3.55
CA LEU A 140 -7.27 -5.30 -2.50
C LEU A 140 -8.56 -5.14 -1.70
N HIS A 141 -8.96 -3.90 -1.42
CA HIS A 141 -10.20 -3.61 -0.71
C HIS A 141 -11.42 -4.10 -1.47
N HIS A 142 -11.51 -3.78 -2.77
CA HIS A 142 -12.59 -4.25 -3.64
C HIS A 142 -12.62 -5.77 -3.75
N TYR A 143 -11.45 -6.40 -3.82
CA TYR A 143 -11.35 -7.85 -3.83
C TYR A 143 -11.85 -8.47 -2.52
N GLY A 144 -11.51 -7.86 -1.38
CA GLY A 144 -12.02 -8.27 -0.07
C GLY A 144 -13.54 -8.14 0.05
N LEU A 145 -14.12 -7.07 -0.48
CA LEU A 145 -15.58 -6.90 -0.54
C LEU A 145 -16.25 -7.98 -1.37
N LEU A 146 -15.67 -8.35 -2.52
CA LEU A 146 -16.18 -9.43 -3.36
C LEU A 146 -16.21 -10.77 -2.60
N LEU A 147 -15.16 -11.10 -1.85
CA LEU A 147 -15.12 -12.30 -1.02
C LEU A 147 -16.18 -12.27 0.09
N LEU A 148 -16.35 -11.13 0.77
CA LEU A 148 -17.37 -10.96 1.79
C LEU A 148 -18.78 -11.16 1.22
N GLN A 149 -19.04 -10.65 0.02
CA GLN A 149 -20.33 -10.86 -0.65
C GLN A 149 -20.56 -12.30 -1.03
N PHE A 150 -19.54 -12.97 -1.55
CA PHE A 150 -19.61 -14.40 -1.83
C PHE A 150 -19.95 -15.17 -0.55
N ASN A 151 -19.33 -14.84 0.58
CA ASN A 151 -19.64 -15.45 1.87
C ASN A 151 -21.10 -15.22 2.29
N ASN A 152 -21.60 -13.99 2.17
CA ASN A 152 -22.99 -13.67 2.51
C ASN A 152 -23.98 -14.39 1.58
N ALA A 153 -23.68 -14.47 0.29
CA ALA A 153 -24.46 -15.25 -0.67
C ALA A 153 -24.47 -16.72 -0.25
N LEU A 154 -23.31 -17.30 0.08
CA LEU A 154 -23.18 -18.67 0.56
C LEU A 154 -24.03 -18.94 1.81
N LYS A 155 -24.00 -18.04 2.81
CA LYS A 155 -24.85 -18.14 4.03
C LYS A 155 -26.35 -18.16 3.73
N SER A 156 -26.78 -17.47 2.67
CA SER A 156 -28.19 -17.39 2.28
C SER A 156 -28.68 -18.60 1.48
N VAL A 157 -27.79 -19.52 1.08
CA VAL A 157 -28.16 -20.71 0.31
C VAL A 157 -28.86 -21.71 1.22
N ASP A 158 -30.11 -22.03 0.90
CA ASP A 158 -30.77 -23.20 1.46
C ASP A 158 -30.59 -24.39 0.52
N LEU A 159 -29.72 -25.32 0.91
CA LEU A 159 -29.37 -26.52 0.12
C LEU A 159 -30.54 -27.48 -0.09
N ILE A 160 -31.66 -27.26 0.61
CA ILE A 160 -32.86 -28.10 0.56
C ILE A 160 -33.63 -27.90 -0.75
N THR A 161 -33.57 -26.69 -1.34
CA THR A 161 -34.49 -26.30 -2.42
C THR A 161 -33.88 -26.34 -3.82
N VAL A 162 -32.56 -26.20 -4.00
CA VAL A 162 -31.96 -26.10 -5.35
C VAL A 162 -30.55 -26.73 -5.42
N PRO A 163 -30.41 -28.02 -5.77
CA PRO A 163 -29.11 -28.70 -5.86
C PRO A 163 -28.21 -28.16 -7.00
N SER A 164 -28.77 -27.62 -8.09
CA SER A 164 -27.99 -27.03 -9.19
C SER A 164 -27.15 -25.81 -8.77
N ARG A 165 -27.48 -25.15 -7.64
CA ARG A 165 -26.73 -23.99 -7.14
C ARG A 165 -25.34 -24.35 -6.60
N CYS A 166 -25.12 -25.58 -6.13
CA CYS A 166 -23.81 -25.97 -5.57
C CYS A 166 -22.70 -25.95 -6.62
N LEU A 167 -22.99 -26.39 -7.84
CA LEU A 167 -22.05 -26.36 -8.95
C LEU A 167 -21.73 -24.92 -9.38
N GLU A 168 -22.74 -24.04 -9.42
CA GLU A 168 -22.54 -22.61 -9.69
C GLU A 168 -21.69 -21.92 -8.62
N ILE A 169 -21.95 -22.21 -7.33
CA ILE A 169 -21.20 -21.69 -6.19
C ILE A 169 -19.74 -22.13 -6.26
N SER A 170 -19.49 -23.42 -6.50
CA SER A 170 -18.14 -23.98 -6.60
C SER A 170 -17.38 -23.39 -7.78
N ASN A 171 -18.01 -23.29 -8.96
CA ASN A 171 -17.39 -22.68 -10.14
C ASN A 171 -17.09 -21.19 -9.92
N THR A 172 -17.99 -20.46 -9.25
CA THR A 172 -17.79 -19.06 -8.89
C THR A 172 -16.62 -18.90 -7.92
N TYR A 173 -16.55 -19.74 -6.88
CA TYR A 173 -15.44 -19.75 -5.94
C TYR A 173 -14.10 -20.04 -6.62
N ASN A 174 -14.02 -21.10 -7.43
CA ASN A 174 -12.81 -21.48 -8.15
C ASN A 174 -12.33 -20.35 -9.08
N ARG A 175 -13.26 -19.66 -9.75
CA ARG A 175 -12.94 -18.51 -10.60
C ARG A 175 -12.41 -17.33 -9.78
N ILE A 176 -13.01 -17.04 -8.63
CA ILE A 176 -12.50 -16.02 -7.70
C ILE A 176 -11.10 -16.42 -7.27
N GLU A 177 -10.91 -17.61 -6.69
CA GLU A 177 -9.64 -18.11 -6.20
C GLU A 177 -8.52 -18.05 -7.26
N GLU A 178 -8.80 -18.48 -8.50
CA GLU A 178 -7.85 -18.41 -9.61
C GLU A 178 -7.39 -16.95 -9.87
N LYS A 179 -8.33 -16.00 -9.89
CA LYS A 179 -8.00 -14.57 -10.06
C LYS A 179 -7.27 -14.00 -8.86
N LEU A 180 -7.55 -14.47 -7.65
CA LEU A 180 -6.81 -14.09 -6.45
C LEU A 180 -5.36 -14.56 -6.53
N ARG A 181 -5.10 -15.81 -6.94
CA ARG A 181 -3.74 -16.34 -7.13
C ARG A 181 -2.96 -15.51 -8.16
N VAL A 182 -3.61 -15.13 -9.27
CA VAL A 182 -3.01 -14.25 -10.28
C VAL A 182 -2.70 -12.87 -9.69
N LEU A 183 -3.62 -12.30 -8.91
CA LEU A 183 -3.44 -11.00 -8.24
C LEU A 183 -2.26 -11.02 -7.26
N ILE A 184 -2.17 -12.04 -6.40
CA ILE A 184 -1.06 -12.24 -5.45
C ILE A 184 0.27 -12.28 -6.21
N LYS A 185 0.35 -13.06 -7.29
CA LYS A 185 1.58 -13.19 -8.08
C LYS A 185 2.00 -11.87 -8.74
N ILE A 186 1.04 -11.10 -9.26
CA ILE A 186 1.31 -9.79 -9.89
C ILE A 186 1.77 -8.76 -8.86
N LEU A 187 1.13 -8.73 -7.69
CA LEU A 187 1.40 -7.73 -6.66
C LEU A 187 2.59 -8.06 -5.77
N SER A 188 3.08 -9.31 -5.77
CA SER A 188 4.15 -9.74 -4.86
C SER A 188 5.41 -8.87 -4.93
N VAL A 189 5.90 -8.57 -6.14
CA VAL A 189 7.09 -7.72 -6.33
C VAL A 189 6.81 -6.24 -6.07
N PRO A 190 5.74 -5.62 -6.64
CA PRO A 190 5.39 -4.24 -6.31
C PRO A 190 5.20 -4.00 -4.81
N LEU A 191 4.52 -4.90 -4.10
CA LEU A 191 4.32 -4.79 -2.65
C LEU A 191 5.63 -4.81 -1.88
N PHE A 192 6.58 -5.65 -2.30
CA PHE A 192 7.91 -5.70 -1.68
C PHE A 192 8.65 -4.37 -1.84
N ILE A 193 8.66 -3.81 -3.06
CA ILE A 193 9.38 -2.55 -3.33
C ILE A 193 8.72 -1.38 -2.58
N ILE A 194 7.38 -1.29 -2.59
CA ILE A 194 6.64 -0.26 -1.84
C ILE A 194 6.93 -0.35 -0.33
N MET A 195 6.98 -1.56 0.20
CA MET A 195 7.34 -1.80 1.60
C MET A 195 8.77 -1.36 1.89
N LEU A 196 9.74 -1.68 1.04
CA LEU A 196 11.12 -1.20 1.18
C LEU A 196 11.18 0.32 1.17
N ILE A 197 10.55 1.00 0.20
CA ILE A 197 10.47 2.47 0.15
C ILE A 197 9.94 3.02 1.48
N SER A 198 8.89 2.40 2.03
CA SER A 198 8.27 2.83 3.28
C SER A 198 9.20 2.66 4.48
N PHE A 199 9.91 1.53 4.56
CA PHE A 199 10.92 1.30 5.60
C PHE A 199 12.07 2.30 5.49
N PHE A 200 12.55 2.57 4.29
CA PHE A 200 13.60 3.55 4.04
C PHE A 200 13.16 4.97 4.41
N ASN A 201 11.93 5.37 4.09
CA ASN A 201 11.38 6.68 4.48
C ASN A 201 11.30 6.84 6.00
N LEU A 202 10.83 5.81 6.71
CA LEU A 202 10.77 5.82 8.17
C LEU A 202 12.16 5.81 8.80
N TYR A 203 13.08 5.00 8.28
CA TYR A 203 14.47 4.96 8.76
C TYR A 203 15.17 6.29 8.58
N THR A 204 15.01 6.91 7.40
CA THR A 204 15.58 8.22 7.09
C THR A 204 15.03 9.28 8.04
N ALA A 205 13.71 9.31 8.25
CA ALA A 205 13.09 10.22 9.20
C ALA A 205 13.61 10.02 10.63
N LEU A 206 13.78 8.77 11.06
CA LEU A 206 14.30 8.41 12.38
C LEU A 206 15.75 8.89 12.57
N VAL A 207 16.62 8.62 11.60
CA VAL A 207 18.02 9.07 11.64
C VAL A 207 18.12 10.59 11.68
N PHE A 208 17.34 11.29 10.86
CA PHE A 208 17.33 12.76 10.88
C PHE A 208 16.79 13.34 12.18
N TYR A 209 15.79 12.70 12.78
CA TYR A 209 15.22 13.15 14.04
C TYR A 209 16.17 12.95 15.23
N LEU A 210 16.92 11.83 15.27
CA LEU A 210 17.77 11.48 16.41
C LEU A 210 19.21 12.01 16.31
N GLN A 211 19.82 12.03 15.13
CA GLN A 211 21.26 12.36 15.00
C GLN A 211 21.56 13.84 14.79
N VAL A 212 20.57 14.67 14.46
CA VAL A 212 20.80 16.07 14.13
C VAL A 212 20.41 16.93 15.34
N GLN A 213 21.41 17.30 16.14
CA GLN A 213 21.26 18.10 17.37
C GLN A 213 20.52 19.44 17.15
N ASP A 214 20.64 20.04 15.96
CA ASP A 214 19.90 21.23 15.53
C ASP A 214 19.25 20.97 14.16
N VAL A 215 18.11 20.27 14.14
CA VAL A 215 17.36 20.05 12.88
C VAL A 215 16.94 21.41 12.33
N PRO A 216 17.41 21.81 11.14
CA PRO A 216 17.00 23.08 10.57
C PRO A 216 15.49 23.08 10.33
N SER A 217 14.82 24.18 10.69
CA SER A 217 13.35 24.26 10.66
C SER A 217 12.74 23.98 9.27
N PHE A 218 13.49 24.14 8.19
CA PHE A 218 13.06 23.82 6.82
C PHE A 218 13.09 22.33 6.48
N VAL A 219 13.79 21.48 7.27
CA VAL A 219 13.87 20.01 7.08
C VAL A 219 12.79 19.26 7.84
N LEU A 220 12.24 19.86 8.91
CA LEU A 220 11.15 19.28 9.69
C LEU A 220 9.97 18.78 8.83
N PRO A 221 9.44 19.56 7.86
CA PRO A 221 8.33 19.09 7.02
C PRO A 221 8.65 17.80 6.28
N GLU A 222 9.89 17.63 5.81
CA GLU A 222 10.32 16.43 5.10
C GLU A 222 10.35 15.20 6.01
N ILE A 223 10.85 15.36 7.23
CA ILE A 223 10.87 14.29 8.25
C ILE A 223 9.45 13.83 8.56
N TYR A 224 8.56 14.78 8.85
CA TYR A 224 7.17 14.48 9.18
C TYR A 224 6.42 13.81 8.01
N ILE A 225 6.59 14.33 6.79
CA ILE A 225 5.92 13.78 5.61
C ILE A 225 6.46 12.38 5.28
N SER A 226 7.77 12.17 5.36
CA SER A 226 8.39 10.87 5.08
C SER A 226 7.98 9.82 6.12
N ALA A 227 7.99 10.18 7.41
CA ALA A 227 7.56 9.30 8.48
C ALA A 227 6.07 8.95 8.35
N SER A 228 5.21 9.95 8.15
CA SER A 228 3.78 9.73 8.03
C SER A 228 3.42 8.91 6.78
N ALA A 229 4.06 9.18 5.64
CA ALA A 229 3.88 8.41 4.41
C ALA A 229 4.29 6.94 4.59
N GLY A 230 5.50 6.69 5.12
CA GLY A 230 5.98 5.34 5.35
C GLY A 230 5.09 4.56 6.33
N ALA A 231 4.68 5.19 7.44
CA ALA A 231 3.76 4.58 8.40
C ALA A 231 2.39 4.29 7.79
N ALA A 232 1.81 5.24 7.05
CA ALA A 232 0.51 5.09 6.39
C ALA A 232 0.52 3.93 5.39
N ILE A 233 1.58 3.79 4.59
CA ILE A 233 1.72 2.70 3.61
C ILE A 233 1.81 1.34 4.32
N ILE A 234 2.69 1.20 5.31
CA ILE A 234 2.86 -0.08 6.04
C ILE A 234 1.56 -0.48 6.74
N CYS A 235 0.90 0.45 7.44
CA CYS A 235 -0.36 0.20 8.13
C CYS A 235 -1.48 -0.17 7.16
N SER A 236 -1.70 0.63 6.12
CA SER A 236 -2.80 0.42 5.18
C SER A 236 -2.67 -0.90 4.40
N LEU A 237 -1.48 -1.20 3.88
CA LEU A 237 -1.22 -2.44 3.14
C LEU A 237 -1.37 -3.67 4.05
N THR A 238 -0.80 -3.63 5.26
CA THR A 238 -0.87 -4.77 6.18
C THR A 238 -2.31 -5.04 6.64
N LEU A 239 -3.07 -3.98 6.97
CA LEU A 239 -4.48 -4.12 7.37
C LEU A 239 -5.35 -4.61 6.22
N CYS A 240 -5.09 -4.17 4.99
CA CYS A 240 -5.87 -4.60 3.83
C CYS A 240 -5.54 -6.05 3.42
N CYS A 241 -4.25 -6.37 3.30
CA CYS A 241 -3.79 -7.71 2.94
C CYS A 241 -4.22 -8.77 3.96
N SER A 242 -4.20 -8.44 5.27
CA SER A 242 -4.60 -9.39 6.32
C SER A 242 -6.11 -9.69 6.36
N LYS A 243 -6.96 -8.87 5.73
CA LYS A 243 -8.41 -9.13 5.64
C LYS A 243 -8.75 -10.25 4.65
N ILE A 244 -7.98 -10.40 3.57
CA ILE A 244 -8.29 -11.39 2.52
C ILE A 244 -8.23 -12.83 3.04
N PRO A 245 -7.16 -13.28 3.73
CA PRO A 245 -7.12 -14.59 4.38
C PRO A 245 -8.27 -14.80 5.37
N LYS A 246 -8.66 -13.74 6.10
CA LYS A 246 -9.79 -13.80 7.03
C LYS A 246 -11.11 -14.07 6.30
N TYR A 247 -11.38 -13.38 5.19
CA TYR A 247 -12.59 -13.63 4.40
C TYR A 247 -12.61 -15.03 3.78
N ILE A 248 -11.47 -15.54 3.29
CA ILE A 248 -11.37 -16.93 2.82
C ILE A 248 -11.70 -17.90 3.95
N LEU A 249 -11.13 -17.69 5.15
CA LEU A 249 -11.42 -18.53 6.31
C LEU A 249 -12.91 -18.52 6.67
N GLU A 250 -13.56 -17.34 6.64
CA GLU A 250 -15.01 -17.23 6.89
C GLU A 250 -15.86 -17.96 5.82
N ILE A 251 -15.41 -17.99 4.56
CA ILE A 251 -16.05 -18.78 3.50
C ILE A 251 -15.91 -20.27 3.80
N LYS A 252 -14.70 -20.72 4.18
CA LYS A 252 -14.43 -22.13 4.53
C LYS A 252 -15.28 -22.60 5.71
N THR A 253 -15.36 -21.79 6.77
CA THR A 253 -16.19 -22.12 7.94
C THR A 253 -17.67 -22.16 7.58
N THR A 254 -18.15 -21.24 6.75
CA THR A 254 -19.54 -21.25 6.25
C THR A 254 -19.83 -22.49 5.41
N ALA A 255 -18.90 -22.88 4.52
CA ALA A 255 -19.02 -24.12 3.74
C ALA A 255 -19.08 -25.36 4.66
N GLY A 256 -18.24 -25.44 5.69
CA GLY A 256 -18.27 -26.51 6.69
C GLY A 256 -19.60 -26.60 7.44
N VAL A 257 -20.18 -25.45 7.84
CA VAL A 257 -21.51 -25.40 8.48
C VAL A 257 -22.60 -25.93 7.55
N LEU A 258 -22.54 -25.57 6.26
CA LEU A 258 -23.49 -26.04 5.25
C LEU A 258 -23.38 -27.55 5.01
N ILE A 259 -22.16 -28.09 4.95
CA ILE A 259 -21.91 -29.53 4.86
C ILE A 259 -22.54 -30.25 6.05
N ASN A 260 -22.25 -29.80 7.27
CA ASN A 260 -22.80 -30.41 8.49
C ASN A 260 -24.32 -30.41 8.45
N LYS A 261 -24.96 -29.27 8.13
CA LYS A 261 -26.42 -29.15 8.01
C LYS A 261 -27.01 -30.10 6.96
N SER A 262 -26.32 -30.32 5.84
CA SER A 262 -26.77 -31.23 4.78
C SER A 262 -26.71 -32.71 5.20
N VAL A 263 -25.65 -33.10 5.94
CA VAL A 263 -25.49 -34.45 6.49
C VAL A 263 -26.54 -34.72 7.57
N THR A 264 -26.81 -33.77 8.47
CA THR A 264 -27.81 -33.95 9.53
C THR A 264 -29.24 -34.07 8.99
N LYS A 265 -29.53 -33.44 7.85
CA LYS A 265 -30.85 -33.49 7.20
C LYS A 265 -31.06 -34.70 6.27
N ALA A 266 -30.12 -35.65 6.26
CA ALA A 266 -30.14 -36.83 5.39
C ALA A 266 -30.33 -36.50 3.88
N LEU A 267 -29.83 -35.33 3.43
CA LEU A 267 -29.90 -34.93 2.04
C LEU A 267 -28.93 -35.78 1.21
N LYS A 268 -29.48 -36.55 0.27
CA LYS A 268 -28.81 -37.61 -0.50
C LYS A 268 -27.84 -37.15 -1.62
N ASN A 269 -27.55 -35.85 -1.75
CA ASN A 269 -26.68 -35.38 -2.84
C ASN A 269 -25.20 -35.36 -2.44
N GLU A 270 -24.58 -36.54 -2.49
CA GLU A 270 -23.15 -36.74 -2.23
C GLU A 270 -22.24 -35.87 -3.12
N LYS A 271 -22.67 -35.60 -4.37
CA LYS A 271 -21.97 -34.71 -5.31
C LYS A 271 -21.90 -33.26 -4.82
N ASP A 272 -22.99 -32.75 -4.25
CA ASP A 272 -23.06 -31.36 -3.76
C ASP A 272 -22.21 -31.18 -2.49
N ILE A 273 -22.23 -32.19 -1.62
CA ILE A 273 -21.36 -32.27 -0.43
C ILE A 273 -19.89 -32.30 -0.85
N HIS A 274 -19.55 -33.06 -1.89
CA HIS A 274 -18.18 -33.12 -2.41
C HIS A 274 -17.69 -31.75 -2.93
N LEU A 275 -18.53 -31.00 -3.65
CA LEU A 275 -18.18 -29.67 -4.15
C LEU A 275 -17.95 -28.66 -3.02
N LEU A 276 -18.82 -28.65 -1.99
CA LEU A 276 -18.65 -27.80 -0.80
C LEU A 276 -17.40 -28.19 -0.01
N ARG A 277 -17.11 -29.49 0.10
CA ARG A 277 -15.89 -30.00 0.74
C ARG A 277 -14.64 -29.57 -0.02
N GLY A 278 -14.73 -29.36 -1.33
CA GLY A 278 -13.66 -28.74 -2.13
C GLY A 278 -13.36 -27.31 -1.69
N ILE A 279 -14.40 -26.50 -1.44
CA ILE A 279 -14.25 -25.12 -0.92
C ILE A 279 -13.67 -25.16 0.51
N GLU A 280 -14.21 -26.02 1.38
CA GLU A 280 -13.74 -26.18 2.76
C GLU A 280 -12.27 -26.62 2.85
N LYS A 281 -11.80 -27.45 1.92
CA LYS A 281 -10.42 -27.94 1.88
C LYS A 281 -9.46 -27.03 1.11
N SER A 282 -9.94 -25.98 0.46
CA SER A 282 -9.08 -25.06 -0.31
C SER A 282 -8.04 -24.37 0.57
N ASP A 283 -6.87 -24.07 0.00
CA ASP A 283 -5.77 -23.44 0.73
C ASP A 283 -6.10 -21.99 1.09
N ILE A 284 -5.62 -21.55 2.27
CA ILE A 284 -5.71 -20.14 2.64
C ILE A 284 -4.61 -19.38 1.89
N LEU A 285 -5.03 -18.46 1.04
CA LEU A 285 -4.12 -17.65 0.24
C LEU A 285 -3.70 -16.39 1.00
N TYR A 286 -2.40 -16.27 1.26
CA TYR A 286 -1.78 -15.10 1.89
C TYR A 286 -1.07 -14.23 0.84
N PHE A 287 -1.15 -12.91 1.03
CA PHE A 287 -0.28 -12.00 0.29
C PHE A 287 1.12 -12.07 0.88
N SER A 288 2.08 -12.38 0.01
CA SER A 288 3.50 -12.34 0.35
C SER A 288 4.25 -11.41 -0.60
N ALA A 289 5.07 -10.56 -0.02
CA ALA A 289 6.05 -9.73 -0.72
C ALA A 289 7.29 -10.58 -1.04
N CYS A 290 7.47 -10.91 -2.32
CA CYS A 290 8.54 -11.75 -2.87
C CYS A 290 8.76 -13.11 -2.17
N GLY A 291 7.78 -13.66 -1.46
CA GLY A 291 7.95 -14.88 -0.66
C GLY A 291 8.71 -14.67 0.66
N MET A 292 9.21 -13.46 0.92
CA MET A 292 10.04 -13.15 2.10
C MET A 292 9.20 -12.65 3.27
N VAL A 293 8.20 -11.81 2.98
CA VAL A 293 7.36 -11.18 4.02
C VAL A 293 5.92 -11.54 3.76
N GLN A 294 5.25 -12.10 4.77
CA GLN A 294 3.80 -12.34 4.74
C GLN A 294 3.08 -11.17 5.41
N PHE A 295 2.07 -10.62 4.73
CA PHE A 295 1.29 -9.50 5.27
C PHE A 295 0.28 -9.98 6.31
N GLN A 296 0.76 -10.15 7.53
CA GLN A 296 -0.02 -10.48 8.72
C GLN A 296 -0.01 -9.31 9.70
N LYS A 297 -0.96 -9.26 10.63
CA LYS A 297 -0.98 -8.20 11.67
C LYS A 297 0.29 -8.19 12.53
N SER A 298 0.93 -9.35 12.70
CA SER A 298 2.23 -9.50 13.37
C SER A 298 3.35 -8.70 12.68
N LEU A 299 3.25 -8.45 11.37
CA LEU A 299 4.20 -7.62 10.64
C LEU A 299 4.24 -6.19 11.19
N LEU A 300 3.10 -5.61 11.60
CA LEU A 300 3.07 -4.26 12.20
C LEU A 300 3.84 -4.22 13.51
N LEU A 301 3.62 -5.23 14.36
CA LEU A 301 4.30 -5.32 15.64
C LEU A 301 5.80 -5.53 15.46
N SER A 302 6.20 -6.40 14.52
CA SER A 302 7.60 -6.60 14.15
C SER A 302 8.23 -5.32 13.62
N SER A 303 7.54 -4.60 12.72
CA SER A 303 8.03 -3.34 12.14
C SER A 303 8.25 -2.29 13.23
N PHE A 304 7.26 -2.13 14.13
CA PHE A 304 7.37 -1.21 15.26
C PHE A 304 8.55 -1.58 16.18
N GLY A 305 8.67 -2.86 16.54
CA GLY A 305 9.79 -3.36 17.35
C GLY A 305 11.14 -3.08 16.70
N THR A 306 11.26 -3.32 15.39
CA THR A 306 12.48 -3.02 14.62
C THR A 306 12.82 -1.54 14.67
N PHE A 307 11.85 -0.64 14.41
CA PHE A 307 12.10 0.81 14.50
C PHE A 307 12.48 1.26 15.90
N PHE A 308 11.83 0.72 16.93
CA PHE A 308 12.15 1.03 18.32
C PHE A 308 13.58 0.58 18.69
N THR A 309 13.97 -0.64 18.32
CA THR A 309 15.34 -1.14 18.55
C THR A 309 16.37 -0.30 17.80
N TYR A 310 16.12 0.04 16.54
CA TYR A 310 17.04 0.91 15.79
C TYR A 310 17.11 2.33 16.36
N ALA A 311 16.00 2.88 16.87
CA ALA A 311 15.99 4.18 17.54
C ALA A 311 16.93 4.17 18.75
N LEU A 312 16.81 3.16 19.62
CA LEU A 312 17.69 3.00 20.78
C LEU A 312 19.16 2.81 20.40
N LEU A 313 19.44 2.05 19.34
CA LEU A 313 20.81 1.87 18.84
C LEU A 313 21.41 3.16 18.28
N ILE A 314 20.59 4.00 17.65
CA ILE A 314 21.03 5.30 17.13
C ILE A 314 21.26 6.29 18.27
N GLU A 315 20.39 6.30 19.28
CA GLU A 315 20.52 7.19 20.44
C GLU A 315 21.74 6.86 21.32
N ASN A 316 22.12 5.57 21.39
CA ASN A 316 23.25 5.11 22.20
C ASN A 316 24.61 5.16 21.47
N ASN A 317 24.66 5.69 20.23
CA ASN A 317 25.87 5.86 19.42
C ASN A 317 26.22 7.34 19.28
#